data_AF-A0A3P7JGF9-F1
#
_entry.id   AF-A0A3P7JGF9-F1
#
_cell.length_a   1.000
_cell.length_b   1.000
_cell.length_c   1.000
_cell.angle_alpha   90.00
_cell.angle_beta   90.00
_cell.angle_gamma   90.00
#
_symmetry.space_group_name_H-M   'P 1'
#
loop_
_entity.id
_entity.type
_entity.pdbx_description
1 polymer ?
#
loop_
_entity_poly.entity_id
_entity_poly.type
_entity_poly.pdbx_seq_one_letter_code
_entity_poly.pdbx_strand_id
1 'polypeptide(L)'
;MTLRSAFAVVVFGSLLYGVYKEKRLYLVPYLVFQIISVGVTVIVLLSYIIAIAVKSNMVIELAKDIGRVNLHVSQKQLDSDLASFTVLFILALCLGGLLQAYFFEIIYSFYGFLHDRECSFNFNFESTPTIPAPETVFGSTNGIPPPYQEQQ
;
A
#
# COMPACT_ATOMS: atom_id res chain seq x y z
N MET A 1 5.56 23.09 14.97
CA MET A 1 5.31 21.91 14.11
C MET A 1 4.30 21.03 14.85
N THR A 2 3.07 20.92 14.36
CA THR A 2 2.02 20.14 15.02
C THR A 2 2.26 18.64 14.79
N LEU A 3 1.78 17.78 15.70
CA LEU A 3 1.91 16.31 15.59
C LEU A 3 1.53 15.78 14.19
N ARG A 4 0.50 16.37 13.58
CA ARG A 4 0.03 16.07 12.22
C ARG A 4 1.09 16.36 11.14
N SER A 5 1.81 17.47 11.24
CA SER A 5 2.84 17.80 10.26
C SER A 5 4.10 16.95 10.43
N ALA A 6 4.48 16.62 11.68
CA ALA A 6 5.59 15.71 11.95
C ALA A 6 5.30 14.30 11.40
N PHE A 7 4.09 13.80 11.64
CA PHE A 7 3.62 12.53 11.07
C PHE A 7 3.63 12.52 9.54
N ALA A 8 3.11 13.59 8.90
CA ALA A 8 3.12 13.71 7.45
C ALA A 8 4.53 13.69 6.88
N VAL A 9 5.48 14.42 7.49
CA VAL A 9 6.88 14.42 7.05
C VAL A 9 7.51 13.03 7.17
N VAL A 10 7.21 12.27 8.23
CA VAL A 10 7.72 10.90 8.39
C VAL A 10 7.17 9.98 7.31
N VAL A 11 5.85 10.00 7.07
CA VAL A 11 5.18 9.11 6.10
C VAL A 11 5.54 9.45 4.66
N PHE A 12 5.51 10.73 4.28
CA PHE A 12 5.91 11.16 2.94
C PHE A 12 7.43 11.09 2.74
N GLY A 13 8.21 11.38 3.78
CA GLY A 13 9.66 11.27 3.74
C GLY A 13 10.11 9.82 3.59
N SER A 14 9.50 8.87 4.29
CA SER A 14 9.79 7.44 4.13
C SER A 14 9.38 6.95 2.74
N LEU A 15 8.26 7.44 2.19
CA LEU A 15 7.83 7.15 0.83
C LEU A 15 8.85 7.67 -0.20
N LEU A 16 9.18 8.97 -0.17
CA LEU A 16 10.16 9.60 -1.07
C LEU A 16 11.51 8.92 -0.99
N TYR A 17 11.98 8.62 0.23
CA TYR A 17 13.25 7.95 0.44
C TYR A 17 13.22 6.49 -0.04
N GLY A 18 12.12 5.76 0.19
CA GLY A 18 11.94 4.40 -0.30
C GLY A 18 11.91 4.31 -1.83
N VAL A 19 11.28 5.28 -2.49
CA VAL A 19 11.30 5.42 -3.95
C VAL A 19 12.70 5.79 -4.45
N TYR A 20 13.37 6.77 -3.83
CA TYR A 20 14.69 7.23 -4.27
C TYR A 20 15.81 6.20 -4.05
N LYS A 21 15.80 5.49 -2.91
CA LYS A 21 16.80 4.47 -2.58
C LYS A 21 16.41 3.07 -3.04
N GLU A 22 15.23 2.90 -3.64
CA GLU A 22 14.71 1.61 -4.08
C GLU A 22 14.72 0.55 -2.95
N LYS A 23 14.44 0.98 -1.71
CA LYS A 23 14.44 0.08 -0.53
C LYS A 23 13.03 -0.17 -0.03
N ARG A 24 12.61 -1.44 -0.09
CA ARG A 24 11.28 -1.91 0.29
C ARG A 24 10.84 -1.52 1.69
N LEU A 25 11.75 -1.56 2.67
CA LEU A 25 11.46 -1.32 4.09
C LEU A 25 10.87 0.08 4.37
N TYR A 26 11.25 1.09 3.60
CA TYR A 26 10.81 2.48 3.81
C TYR A 26 9.40 2.77 3.26
N LEU A 27 8.86 1.87 2.42
CA LEU A 27 7.50 1.97 1.89
C LEU A 27 6.45 1.37 2.84
N VAL A 28 6.87 0.49 3.76
CA VAL A 28 5.98 -0.21 4.70
C VAL A 28 5.16 0.75 5.59
N PRO A 29 5.75 1.79 6.21
CA PRO A 29 4.98 2.71 7.06
C PRO A 29 3.86 3.41 6.29
N TYR A 30 4.11 3.76 5.02
CA TYR A 30 3.11 4.36 4.15
C TYR A 30 2.00 3.36 3.80
N LEU A 31 2.33 2.13 3.42
CA LEU A 31 1.33 1.09 3.10
C LEU A 31 0.43 0.76 4.29
N VAL A 32 0.99 0.64 5.50
CA VAL A 32 0.21 0.41 6.73
C VAL A 32 -0.72 1.60 7.00
N PHE A 33 -0.22 2.83 6.88
CA PHE A 33 -1.05 4.02 7.02
C PHE A 33 -2.16 4.06 5.97
N GLN A 34 -1.88 3.70 4.72
CA GLN A 34 -2.85 3.69 3.62
C GLN A 34 -4.00 2.70 3.92
N ILE A 35 -3.70 1.48 4.39
CA ILE A 35 -4.71 0.48 4.75
C ILE A 35 -5.62 0.98 5.88
N ILE A 36 -5.03 1.55 6.94
CA ILE A 36 -5.78 2.14 8.05
C ILE A 36 -6.65 3.29 7.55
N SER A 37 -6.10 4.15 6.70
CA SER A 37 -6.80 5.31 6.13
C SER A 37 -8.00 4.90 5.30
N VAL A 38 -7.87 3.88 4.44
CA VAL A 38 -8.98 3.30 3.68
C VAL A 38 -10.05 2.72 4.61
N GLY A 39 -9.64 1.99 5.65
CA GLY A 39 -10.57 1.45 6.65
C GLY A 39 -11.37 2.55 7.36
N VAL A 40 -10.72 3.65 7.75
CA VAL A 40 -11.39 4.82 8.33
C VAL A 40 -12.36 5.46 7.34
N THR A 41 -11.96 5.65 6.07
CA THR A 41 -12.86 6.20 5.03
C THR A 41 -14.12 5.36 4.87
N VAL A 42 -14.01 4.03 4.87
CA VAL A 42 -15.17 3.12 4.78
C VAL A 42 -16.07 3.24 6.01
N ILE A 43 -15.51 3.26 7.22
CA ILE A 43 -16.28 3.41 8.46
C ILE A 43 -17.02 4.76 8.48
N VAL A 44 -16.35 5.85 8.07
CA VAL A 44 -16.95 7.18 7.98
C VAL A 44 -18.10 7.19 6.98
N LEU A 45 -17.91 6.59 5.80
CA LEU A 45 -18.97 6.49 4.79
C LEU A 45 -20.19 5.72 5.30
N LEU A 46 -19.99 4.56 5.93
CA LEU A 46 -21.08 3.76 6.49
C LEU A 46 -21.80 4.50 7.61
N SER A 47 -21.05 5.10 8.53
CA SER A 47 -21.61 5.88 9.65
C SER A 47 -22.44 7.05 9.13
N TYR A 48 -21.98 7.71 8.07
CA TYR A 48 -22.68 8.83 7.45
C TYR A 48 -23.98 8.38 6.75
N ILE A 49 -23.97 7.26 6.03
CA ILE A 49 -25.18 6.69 5.40
C ILE A 49 -26.23 6.34 6.47
N ILE A 50 -25.81 5.70 7.57
CA ILE A 50 -26.70 5.39 8.70
C ILE A 50 -27.25 6.68 9.30
N ALA A 51 -26.40 7.69 9.53
CA ALA A 51 -26.79 8.98 10.10
C ALA A 51 -27.87 9.70 9.28
N ILE A 52 -27.83 9.60 7.95
CA ILE A 52 -28.87 10.10 7.05
C ILE A 52 -30.14 9.27 7.18
N ALA A 53 -30.02 7.94 7.18
CA ALA A 53 -31.16 7.02 7.23
C ALA A 53 -32.01 7.22 8.51
N VAL A 54 -31.36 7.46 9.65
CA VAL A 54 -32.05 7.72 10.92
C VAL A 54 -32.43 9.20 11.14
N LYS A 55 -32.20 10.07 10.15
CA LYS A 55 -32.38 11.54 10.27
C LYS A 55 -31.71 12.11 11.52
N SER A 56 -30.47 11.71 11.78
CA SER A 56 -29.75 12.18 12.98
C SER A 56 -29.32 13.65 12.88
N ASN A 57 -29.25 14.30 14.04
CA ASN A 57 -28.70 15.66 14.16
C ASN A 57 -27.21 15.73 13.76
N MET A 58 -26.51 14.59 13.72
CA MET A 58 -25.09 14.51 13.33
C MET A 58 -24.85 15.07 11.93
N VAL A 59 -25.77 14.82 10.97
CA VAL A 59 -25.64 15.32 9.60
C VAL A 59 -25.78 16.85 9.56
N ILE A 60 -26.68 17.40 10.39
CA ILE A 60 -26.92 18.85 10.50
C ILE A 60 -25.74 19.55 11.16
N GLU A 61 -25.18 18.97 12.22
CA GLU A 61 -23.99 19.50 12.89
C GLU A 61 -22.78 19.46 11.95
N LEU A 62 -22.59 18.38 11.20
CA LEU A 62 -21.51 18.26 10.23
C LEU A 62 -21.66 19.27 9.08
N ALA A 63 -22.88 19.47 8.58
CA ALA A 63 -23.19 20.46 7.56
C ALA A 63 -22.93 21.89 8.06
N LYS A 64 -23.20 22.16 9.34
CA LYS A 64 -22.90 23.46 9.97
C LYS A 64 -21.39 23.66 10.14
N ASP A 65 -20.68 22.67 10.66
CA ASP A 65 -19.27 22.79 11.03
C ASP A 65 -18.35 22.77 9.80
N ILE A 66 -18.57 21.83 8.88
CA ILE A 66 -17.75 21.66 7.67
C ILE A 66 -18.32 22.43 6.49
N GLY A 67 -19.65 22.35 6.28
CA GLY A 67 -20.33 22.96 5.14
C GLY A 67 -20.71 24.43 5.33
N ARG A 68 -20.59 24.97 6.55
CA ARG A 68 -21.05 26.32 6.94
C ARG A 68 -22.51 26.58 6.53
N VAL A 69 -23.36 25.55 6.57
CA VAL A 69 -24.79 25.67 6.27
C VAL A 69 -25.47 26.57 7.30
N ASN A 70 -26.25 27.54 6.83
CA ASN A 70 -26.95 28.49 7.70
C ASN A 70 -28.21 27.83 8.29
N LEU A 71 -28.23 27.63 9.61
CA LEU A 71 -29.38 27.03 10.29
C LEU A 71 -30.55 28.01 10.55
N HIS A 72 -30.36 29.31 10.28
CA HIS A 72 -31.36 30.37 10.52
C HIS A 72 -32.28 30.66 9.32
N VAL A 73 -32.16 29.90 8.23
CA VAL A 73 -32.97 30.09 7.02
C VAL A 73 -34.31 29.35 7.10
N SER A 74 -35.21 29.62 6.16
CA SER A 74 -36.49 28.92 6.05
C SER A 74 -36.29 27.40 5.91
N GLN A 75 -37.16 26.59 6.53
CA GLN A 75 -37.07 25.12 6.54
C GLN A 75 -36.85 24.52 5.15
N LYS A 76 -37.52 25.09 4.13
CA LYS A 76 -37.40 24.63 2.73
C LYS A 76 -36.01 24.89 2.13
N GLN A 77 -35.36 25.99 2.51
CA GLN A 77 -33.99 26.28 2.10
C GLN A 77 -32.99 25.41 2.86
N LEU A 78 -33.23 25.19 4.16
CA LEU A 78 -32.39 24.33 5.00
C LEU A 78 -32.35 22.89 4.47
N ASP A 79 -33.52 22.33 4.10
CA ASP A 79 -33.60 20.97 3.54
C ASP A 79 -32.87 20.87 2.18
N SER A 80 -32.95 21.92 1.36
CA SER A 80 -32.23 21.99 0.08
C SER A 80 -30.71 22.06 0.28
N ASP A 81 -30.24 22.90 1.21
CA ASP A 81 -28.82 23.06 1.49
C ASP A 81 -28.23 21.79 2.12
N LEU A 82 -28.98 21.13 3.00
CA LEU A 82 -28.59 19.86 3.61
C LEU A 82 -28.49 18.73 2.58
N ALA A 83 -29.42 18.68 1.62
CA ALA A 83 -29.36 17.73 0.52
C ALA A 83 -28.13 17.98 -0.38
N SER A 84 -27.85 19.25 -0.71
CA SER A 84 -26.67 19.64 -1.49
C SER A 84 -25.37 19.26 -0.76
N PHE A 85 -25.25 19.60 0.52
CA PHE A 85 -24.12 19.22 1.36
C PHE A 85 -23.93 17.70 1.37
N THR A 86 -25.03 16.94 1.52
CA THR A 86 -24.98 15.49 1.57
C THR A 86 -24.42 14.87 0.29
N VAL A 87 -24.90 15.33 -0.88
CA VAL A 87 -24.41 14.84 -2.18
C VAL A 87 -22.92 15.17 -2.35
N LEU A 88 -22.53 16.42 -2.05
CA LEU A 88 -21.14 16.86 -2.15
C LEU A 88 -20.22 16.10 -1.20
N PHE A 89 -20.67 15.83 0.03
CA PHE A 89 -19.91 15.10 1.02
C PHE A 89 -19.68 13.64 0.60
N ILE A 90 -20.72 12.94 0.13
CA ILE A 90 -20.60 11.58 -0.39
C ILE A 90 -19.67 11.56 -1.61
N LEU A 91 -19.83 12.52 -2.55
CA LEU A 91 -18.97 12.61 -3.72
C LEU A 91 -17.49 12.81 -3.32
N ALA A 92 -17.22 13.68 -2.35
CA ALA A 92 -15.87 13.92 -1.83
C ALA A 92 -15.28 12.66 -1.18
N LEU A 93 -16.06 11.91 -0.39
CA LEU A 93 -15.61 10.63 0.19
C LEU A 93 -15.33 9.58 -0.88
N CYS A 94 -16.18 9.47 -1.91
CA CYS A 94 -15.97 8.54 -3.02
C CYS A 94 -14.70 8.89 -3.81
N LEU A 95 -14.52 10.15 -4.19
CA LEU A 95 -13.32 10.60 -4.89
C LEU A 95 -12.06 10.42 -4.04
N GLY A 96 -12.14 10.74 -2.75
CA GLY A 96 -11.06 10.52 -1.80
C GLY A 96 -10.69 9.04 -1.67
N GLY A 97 -11.69 8.16 -1.57
CA GLY A 97 -11.50 6.71 -1.51
C GLY A 97 -10.88 6.13 -2.79
N LEU A 98 -11.35 6.56 -3.97
CA LEU A 98 -10.77 6.17 -5.25
C LEU A 98 -9.30 6.62 -5.37
N LEU A 99 -9.02 7.86 -4.96
CA LEU A 99 -7.66 8.38 -4.95
C LEU A 99 -6.76 7.61 -3.98
N GLN A 100 -7.26 7.28 -2.78
CA GLN A 100 -6.55 6.42 -1.81
C GLN A 100 -6.23 5.04 -2.40
N ALA A 101 -7.20 4.41 -3.07
CA ALA A 101 -7.05 3.11 -3.71
C ALA A 101 -6.03 3.16 -4.85
N TYR A 102 -6.09 4.18 -5.71
CA TYR A 102 -5.14 4.40 -6.78
C TYR A 102 -3.70 4.54 -6.27
N PHE A 103 -3.48 5.40 -5.26
CA PHE A 103 -2.15 5.52 -4.65
C PHE A 103 -1.69 4.23 -3.97
N PHE A 104 -2.61 3.48 -3.34
CA PHE A 104 -2.27 2.18 -2.76
C PHE A 104 -1.77 1.22 -3.84
N GLU A 105 -2.47 1.10 -4.96
CA GLU A 105 -2.10 0.22 -6.08
C GLU A 105 -0.72 0.59 -6.65
N ILE A 106 -0.46 1.88 -6.89
CA ILE A 106 0.82 2.35 -7.43
C ILE A 106 1.97 2.00 -6.47
N ILE A 107 1.82 2.31 -5.18
CA ILE A 107 2.89 2.08 -4.20
C ILE A 107 3.04 0.59 -3.89
N TYR A 108 1.96 -0.18 -3.88
CA TYR A 108 2.01 -1.63 -3.70
C TYR A 108 2.69 -2.33 -4.89
N SER A 109 2.39 -1.89 -6.12
CA SER A 109 3.06 -2.39 -7.33
C SER A 109 4.56 -2.08 -7.30
N PHE A 110 4.92 -0.87 -6.89
CA PHE A 110 6.33 -0.49 -6.70
C PHE A 110 7.01 -1.32 -5.60
N TYR A 111 6.32 -1.59 -4.49
CA TYR A 111 6.80 -2.45 -3.42
C TYR A 111 7.04 -3.89 -3.91
N GLY A 112 6.14 -4.45 -4.73
CA GLY A 112 6.31 -5.74 -5.37
C GLY A 112 7.50 -5.76 -6.33
N PHE A 113 7.63 -4.73 -7.17
CA PHE A 113 8.79 -4.57 -8.05
C PHE A 113 10.12 -4.57 -7.29
N LEU A 114 10.21 -3.83 -6.18
CA LEU A 114 11.41 -3.85 -5.34
C LEU A 114 11.66 -5.22 -4.71
N HIS A 115 10.59 -5.90 -4.27
CA HIS A 115 10.71 -7.25 -3.73
C HIS A 115 11.28 -8.23 -4.76
N ASP A 116 10.80 -8.19 -6.00
CA ASP A 116 11.28 -9.04 -7.09
C ASP A 116 12.75 -8.74 -7.45
N ARG A 117 13.16 -7.47 -7.41
CA ARG A 117 14.57 -7.09 -7.59
C ARG A 117 15.45 -7.61 -6.46
N GLU A 118 15.04 -7.42 -5.21
CA GLU A 118 15.76 -7.91 -4.03
C GLU A 118 15.90 -9.45 -4.05
N CYS A 119 14.87 -10.17 -4.52
CA CYS A 119 14.88 -11.63 -4.61
C CYS A 119 15.62 -12.18 -5.84
N SER A 120 15.57 -11.50 -6.98
CA SER A 120 16.27 -11.93 -8.21
C SER A 120 17.80 -11.87 -8.09
N PHE A 121 18.34 -11.03 -7.21
CA PHE A 121 19.79 -10.99 -6.93
C PHE A 121 20.30 -12.14 -6.05
N ASN A 122 19.41 -12.88 -5.37
CA ASN A 122 19.79 -13.99 -4.51
C ASN A 122 20.08 -15.31 -5.28
N PHE A 123 20.01 -15.31 -6.61
CA PHE A 123 20.11 -16.53 -7.41
C PHE A 123 21.54 -16.96 -7.81
N ASN A 124 22.61 -16.32 -7.33
CA ASN A 124 23.98 -16.57 -7.83
C ASN A 124 25.07 -16.92 -6.81
N PHE A 125 24.76 -17.20 -5.54
CA PHE A 125 25.81 -17.57 -4.56
C PHE A 125 25.56 -18.86 -3.75
N GLU A 126 24.36 -19.45 -3.81
CA GLU A 126 24.02 -20.66 -3.06
C GLU A 126 24.02 -21.95 -3.90
N SER A 127 24.88 -22.00 -4.91
CA SER A 127 25.26 -23.25 -5.59
C SER A 127 26.77 -23.31 -5.81
N THR A 128 27.54 -23.21 -4.72
CA THR A 128 28.90 -23.80 -4.69
C THR A 128 28.74 -25.33 -4.63
N PRO A 129 29.53 -26.10 -5.41
CA PRO A 129 29.29 -27.51 -5.65
C PRO A 129 29.40 -28.28 -4.33
N THR A 130 28.36 -29.01 -3.96
CA THR A 130 28.48 -30.06 -2.95
C THR A 130 29.47 -31.08 -3.50
N ILE A 131 30.72 -30.99 -3.05
CA ILE A 131 31.68 -32.10 -3.12
C ILE A 131 31.00 -33.27 -2.39
N PRO A 132 30.76 -34.43 -3.02
CA PRO A 132 30.58 -35.66 -2.29
C PRO A 132 31.98 -36.27 -2.12
N ALA A 133 32.44 -36.37 -0.88
CA ALA A 133 33.49 -37.31 -0.51
C ALA A 133 33.03 -38.76 -0.83
N PRO A 134 33.96 -39.71 -0.96
CA PRO A 134 33.84 -40.84 -1.87
C PRO A 134 33.07 -42.01 -1.26
N GLU A 135 32.11 -42.56 -2.01
CA GLU A 135 31.63 -43.93 -1.78
C GLU A 135 31.56 -44.67 -3.13
N THR A 136 32.51 -45.58 -3.28
CA THR A 136 32.52 -46.66 -4.27
C THR A 136 31.23 -47.47 -4.22
N VAL A 137 30.61 -47.76 -5.38
CA VAL A 137 30.22 -49.12 -5.86
C VAL A 137 29.23 -49.05 -7.05
N PHE A 138 29.71 -49.60 -8.17
CA PHE A 138 29.01 -50.34 -9.25
C PHE A 138 28.13 -49.62 -10.30
N GLY A 139 28.66 -49.58 -11.53
CA GLY A 139 27.90 -50.08 -12.68
C GLY A 139 27.94 -49.24 -13.97
N SER A 140 28.80 -49.64 -14.92
CA SER A 140 28.74 -49.36 -16.37
C SER A 140 29.08 -47.92 -16.80
N THR A 141 30.06 -47.63 -17.67
CA THR A 141 30.46 -48.34 -18.89
C THR A 141 31.89 -47.93 -19.28
N ASN A 142 32.63 -48.88 -19.85
CA ASN A 142 33.99 -48.83 -20.36
C ASN A 142 34.36 -47.54 -21.15
N GLY A 143 35.51 -46.97 -20.82
CA GLY A 143 36.18 -45.94 -21.61
C GLY A 143 37.55 -45.60 -21.02
N ILE A 144 38.49 -46.55 -21.07
CA ILE A 144 39.89 -46.34 -20.67
C ILE A 144 40.51 -45.28 -21.60
N PRO A 145 41.00 -44.12 -21.12
CA PRO A 145 41.85 -43.27 -21.94
C PRO A 145 43.30 -43.82 -21.93
N PRO A 146 44.00 -43.83 -23.07
CA PRO A 146 45.34 -44.39 -23.15
C PRO A 146 46.35 -43.55 -22.33
N PRO A 147 47.33 -44.18 -21.65
CA PRO A 147 48.35 -43.44 -20.93
C PRO A 147 49.36 -42.82 -21.91
N TYR A 148 49.68 -41.55 -21.68
CA TYR A 148 50.81 -40.86 -22.30
C TYR A 148 52.12 -41.59 -21.98
N GLN A 149 52.92 -41.89 -23.00
CA GLN A 149 54.31 -42.35 -22.84
C GLN A 149 55.25 -41.16 -23.09
N GLU A 150 56.18 -40.93 -22.15
CA GLU A 150 57.28 -39.98 -22.26
C GLU A 150 58.34 -40.44 -23.28
N GLN A 151 59.05 -39.46 -23.85
CA GLN A 151 60.11 -39.58 -24.87
C GLN A 151 61.33 -40.41 -24.44
N GLN A 152 61.85 -41.21 -25.38
CA GLN A 152 63.29 -41.42 -25.61
C GLN A 152 63.57 -41.44 -27.12
#